data_AF-A7VSZ4-F1
#
_entry.id   AF-A7VSZ4-F1
#
_cell.length_a   1.000
_cell.length_b   1.000
_cell.length_c   1.000
_cell.angle_alpha   90.00
_cell.angle_beta   90.00
_cell.angle_gamma   90.00
#
_symmetry.space_group_name_H-M   'P 1'
#
loop_
_entity.id
_entity.type
_entity.pdbx_description
1 polymer ?
#
loop_
_entity_poly.entity_id
_entity_poly.type
_entity_poly.pdbx_seq_one_letter_code
_entity_poly.pdbx_strand_id
1 'polypeptide(L)'
;MDFITFCTMHPNEAGYVFRRILSFDHEATVRQMVAEQTDMKIPSELIPKCPVCGAPMAINLRCDMTFVQDDGWYAASNRYDDFIRRHQNLHILFLELGVGTNTPVIIKNPFWRMTSQNPKAVKPRKMLSRSYCRILTQNIKRAVIRHFPQNRW
;
A
#
# COMPACT_ATOMS: atom_id res chain seq x y z
N MET A 1 -10.14 -6.76 -13.86
CA MET A 1 -9.51 -5.76 -12.96
C MET A 1 -9.00 -6.60 -11.82
N ASP A 2 -7.83 -7.16 -12.00
CA ASP A 2 -7.49 -8.38 -11.29
C ASP A 2 -6.56 -7.97 -10.16
N PHE A 3 -6.99 -8.26 -8.93
CA PHE A 3 -6.25 -7.99 -7.69
C PHE A 3 -5.98 -9.32 -7.01
N ILE A 4 -4.73 -9.53 -6.64
CA ILE A 4 -4.09 -10.79 -6.96
C ILE A 4 -3.29 -11.32 -5.72
N THR A 5 -3.62 -12.51 -5.12
CA THR A 5 -3.07 -13.16 -3.86
C THR A 5 -2.15 -14.47 -3.93
N PHE A 6 -1.14 -14.70 -3.03
CA PHE A 6 0.14 -15.55 -3.05
C PHE A 6 0.15 -17.07 -2.74
N CYS A 7 1.36 -17.70 -2.68
CA CYS A 7 1.79 -19.03 -2.19
C CYS A 7 3.02 -18.92 -1.23
N THR A 8 3.07 -19.70 -0.13
CA THR A 8 4.21 -19.70 0.84
C THR A 8 5.33 -20.70 0.48
N MET A 9 6.56 -20.39 0.93
CA MET A 9 7.77 -21.22 0.77
C MET A 9 7.71 -22.52 1.58
N HIS A 10 7.96 -23.67 0.94
CA HIS A 10 8.39 -24.90 1.60
C HIS A 10 9.80 -25.28 1.15
N PRO A 11 10.69 -25.72 2.07
CA PRO A 11 12.01 -26.23 1.71
C PRO A 11 11.87 -27.65 1.17
N ASN A 12 12.21 -27.85 -0.11
CA ASN A 12 12.36 -29.17 -0.71
C ASN A 12 13.79 -29.26 -1.27
N GLU A 13 14.41 -30.43 -1.14
CA GLU A 13 15.84 -30.73 -1.31
C GLU A 13 16.46 -30.53 -2.73
N ALA A 14 15.82 -29.77 -3.62
CA ALA A 14 16.26 -29.64 -5.01
C ALA A 14 16.19 -28.19 -5.51
N GLY A 15 17.10 -27.34 -5.03
CA GLY A 15 17.47 -26.09 -5.69
C GLY A 15 16.42 -24.97 -5.68
N TYR A 16 16.90 -23.73 -5.66
CA TYR A 16 16.06 -22.55 -5.80
C TYR A 16 15.54 -22.44 -7.24
N VAL A 17 14.38 -23.04 -7.53
CA VAL A 17 13.68 -22.76 -8.78
C VAL A 17 13.01 -21.38 -8.63
N PHE A 18 13.61 -20.36 -9.23
CA PHE A 18 12.97 -19.03 -9.39
C PHE A 18 11.71 -19.19 -10.25
N ARG A 19 10.59 -19.55 -9.64
CA ARG A 19 9.28 -19.56 -10.30
C ARG A 19 8.65 -18.18 -10.14
N ARG A 20 8.09 -17.67 -11.25
CA ARG A 20 7.33 -16.41 -11.28
C ARG A 20 6.24 -16.47 -10.22
N ILE A 21 6.30 -15.55 -9.24
CA ILE A 21 5.26 -15.45 -8.21
C ILE A 21 4.08 -14.76 -8.89
N LEU A 22 3.05 -15.55 -9.13
CA LEU A 22 1.76 -15.10 -9.62
C LEU A 22 0.87 -14.90 -8.43
N SER A 23 -0.22 -14.21 -8.66
CA SER A 23 -1.27 -14.24 -7.68
C SER A 23 -2.62 -14.36 -8.45
N PHE A 24 -3.79 -14.36 -7.77
CA PHE A 24 -5.11 -14.49 -8.45
C PHE A 24 -6.25 -13.73 -7.75
N ASP A 25 -7.34 -13.42 -8.49
CA ASP A 25 -8.60 -12.90 -7.92
C ASP A 25 -9.44 -14.05 -7.35
N HIS A 26 -9.98 -13.82 -6.15
CA HIS A 26 -10.72 -14.80 -5.37
C HIS A 26 -11.98 -14.22 -4.74
N GLU A 27 -12.54 -13.10 -5.23
CA GLU A 27 -13.74 -12.49 -4.60
C GLU A 27 -14.88 -13.51 -4.43
N ALA A 28 -15.21 -14.26 -5.49
CA ALA A 28 -16.28 -15.26 -5.45
C ALA A 28 -16.00 -16.36 -4.40
N THR A 29 -14.77 -16.86 -4.34
CA THR A 29 -14.35 -17.87 -3.36
C THR A 29 -14.40 -17.32 -1.93
N VAL A 30 -13.98 -16.07 -1.71
CA VAL A 30 -14.05 -15.42 -0.39
C VAL A 30 -15.51 -15.23 0.04
N ARG A 31 -16.41 -14.88 -0.88
CA ARG A 31 -17.85 -14.80 -0.58
C ARG A 31 -18.41 -16.15 -0.15
N GLN A 32 -18.00 -17.22 -0.82
CA GLN A 32 -18.39 -18.58 -0.47
C GLN A 32 -17.83 -18.99 0.91
N MET A 33 -16.55 -18.71 1.19
CA MET A 33 -15.95 -18.93 2.51
C MET A 33 -16.74 -18.23 3.62
N VAL A 34 -17.17 -16.99 3.40
CA VAL A 34 -17.96 -16.24 4.39
C VAL A 34 -19.35 -16.83 4.59
N ALA A 35 -19.96 -17.38 3.54
CA ALA A 35 -21.29 -17.99 3.60
C ALA A 35 -21.28 -19.38 4.27
N GLU A 36 -20.20 -20.15 4.09
CA GLU A 36 -20.11 -21.54 4.54
C GLU A 36 -19.30 -21.71 5.84
N GLN A 37 -18.69 -20.64 6.37
CA GLN A 37 -17.94 -20.73 7.63
C GLN A 37 -18.84 -21.10 8.82
N THR A 38 -18.32 -21.96 9.69
CA THR A 38 -18.92 -22.32 10.98
C THR A 38 -17.82 -22.50 12.01
N ASP A 39 -18.04 -22.06 13.26
CA ASP A 39 -17.05 -22.19 14.36
C ASP A 39 -15.64 -21.66 14.01
N MET A 40 -15.60 -20.50 13.33
CA MET A 40 -14.37 -19.85 12.86
C MET A 40 -13.52 -20.69 11.88
N LYS A 41 -14.14 -21.66 11.20
CA LYS A 41 -13.49 -22.51 10.20
C LYS A 41 -14.27 -22.48 8.90
N ILE A 42 -13.54 -22.50 7.80
CA ILE A 42 -14.09 -22.75 6.46
C ILE A 42 -13.97 -24.24 6.13
N PRO A 43 -14.82 -24.77 5.24
CA PRO A 43 -14.61 -26.08 4.64
C PRO A 43 -13.23 -26.17 3.95
N SER A 44 -12.55 -27.31 4.07
CA SER A 44 -11.15 -27.46 3.61
C SER A 44 -11.01 -27.43 2.09
N GLU A 45 -12.08 -27.78 1.37
CA GLU A 45 -12.23 -27.69 -0.07
C GLU A 45 -12.19 -26.24 -0.59
N LEU A 46 -12.54 -25.26 0.27
CA LEU A 46 -12.48 -23.84 -0.09
C LEU A 46 -11.08 -23.25 0.06
N ILE A 47 -10.13 -23.96 0.68
CA ILE A 47 -8.76 -23.46 0.83
C ILE A 47 -8.15 -23.30 -0.57
N PRO A 48 -7.77 -22.08 -0.99
CA PRO A 48 -7.29 -21.84 -2.34
C PRO A 48 -5.93 -22.51 -2.53
N LYS A 49 -5.78 -23.16 -3.69
CA LYS A 49 -4.57 -23.89 -4.07
C LYS A 49 -3.98 -23.32 -5.35
N CYS A 50 -2.66 -23.29 -5.42
CA CYS A 50 -1.95 -22.85 -6.61
C CYS A 50 -2.26 -23.79 -7.79
N PRO A 51 -2.70 -23.29 -8.95
CA PRO A 51 -3.01 -24.14 -10.10
C PRO A 51 -1.76 -24.77 -10.73
N VAL A 52 -0.56 -24.27 -10.40
CA VAL A 52 0.72 -24.75 -10.95
C VAL A 52 1.34 -25.86 -10.10
N CYS A 53 1.24 -25.76 -8.77
CA CYS A 53 1.93 -26.69 -7.85
C CYS A 53 1.03 -27.31 -6.78
N GLY A 54 -0.24 -26.90 -6.67
CA GLY A 54 -1.20 -27.43 -5.70
C GLY A 54 -1.00 -26.94 -4.25
N ALA A 55 0.04 -26.16 -3.97
CA ALA A 55 0.31 -25.63 -2.63
C ALA A 55 -0.77 -24.63 -2.17
N PRO A 56 -1.05 -24.53 -0.86
CA PRO A 56 -1.99 -23.53 -0.34
C PRO A 56 -1.57 -22.11 -0.66
N MET A 57 -2.57 -21.27 -0.92
CA MET A 57 -2.38 -19.86 -1.21
C MET A 57 -2.56 -18.98 0.04
N ALA A 58 -1.93 -17.80 0.06
CA ALA A 58 -1.92 -16.85 1.16
C ALA A 58 -2.10 -15.41 0.66
N ILE A 59 -2.78 -14.53 1.41
CA ILE A 59 -3.11 -13.13 1.05
C ILE A 59 -1.91 -12.35 0.50
N ASN A 60 -2.12 -11.51 -0.54
CA ASN A 60 -1.09 -10.58 -1.03
C ASN A 60 -0.77 -9.49 0.00
N LEU A 61 0.05 -9.82 0.98
CA LEU A 61 0.45 -8.96 2.07
C LEU A 61 1.96 -8.84 2.15
N ARG A 62 2.48 -7.62 2.23
CA ARG A 62 3.92 -7.39 2.38
C ARG A 62 4.38 -7.73 3.81
N CYS A 63 4.50 -9.02 4.11
CA CYS A 63 4.98 -9.54 5.40
C CYS A 63 6.28 -10.35 5.28
N ASP A 64 6.60 -10.86 4.09
CA ASP A 64 7.81 -11.66 3.83
C ASP A 64 8.28 -11.50 2.36
N MET A 65 9.15 -12.41 1.92
CA MET A 65 9.73 -12.41 0.57
C MET A 65 8.76 -12.90 -0.51
N THR A 66 7.54 -13.32 -0.16
CA THR A 66 6.53 -13.79 -1.12
C THR A 66 5.67 -12.66 -1.69
N PHE A 67 5.99 -11.39 -1.35
CA PHE A 67 5.24 -10.24 -1.83
C PHE A 67 5.29 -10.05 -3.37
N VAL A 68 4.17 -10.30 -4.05
CA VAL A 68 4.01 -10.11 -5.50
C VAL A 68 3.94 -8.65 -5.85
N GLN A 69 4.89 -8.26 -6.69
CA GLN A 69 4.96 -7.00 -7.40
C GLN A 69 4.68 -7.33 -8.86
N ASP A 70 3.41 -7.28 -9.26
CA ASP A 70 3.02 -7.50 -10.65
C ASP A 70 3.28 -6.25 -11.51
N ASP A 71 2.98 -6.34 -12.81
CA ASP A 71 3.16 -5.24 -13.75
C ASP A 71 2.33 -4.00 -13.33
N GLY A 72 1.17 -4.21 -12.71
CA GLY A 72 0.32 -3.15 -12.16
C GLY A 72 1.00 -2.41 -11.00
N TRP A 73 1.64 -3.16 -10.10
CA TRP A 73 2.44 -2.63 -9.00
C TRP A 73 3.62 -1.81 -9.53
N TYR A 74 4.40 -2.34 -10.49
CA TYR A 74 5.52 -1.62 -11.08
C TYR A 74 5.06 -0.36 -11.83
N ALA A 75 3.95 -0.43 -12.57
CA ALA A 75 3.37 0.73 -13.23
C ALA A 75 2.95 1.81 -12.21
N ALA A 76 2.38 1.42 -11.06
CA ALA A 76 2.04 2.36 -9.99
C ALA A 76 3.29 2.98 -9.32
N SER A 77 4.31 2.17 -9.03
CA SER A 77 5.60 2.64 -8.50
C SER A 77 6.24 3.66 -9.43
N ASN A 78 6.31 3.35 -10.73
CA ASN A 78 6.90 4.25 -11.72
C ASN A 78 6.15 5.59 -11.83
N ARG A 79 4.82 5.59 -11.73
CA ARG A 79 4.04 6.85 -11.70
C ARG A 79 4.36 7.68 -10.45
N TYR A 80 4.52 7.03 -9.31
CA TYR A 80 4.90 7.71 -8.07
C TYR A 80 6.31 8.32 -8.17
N ASP A 81 7.29 7.54 -8.61
CA ASP A 81 8.68 7.99 -8.75
C ASP A 81 8.80 9.15 -9.75
N ASP A 82 8.08 9.04 -10.87
CA ASP A 82 8.02 10.10 -11.87
C ASP A 82 7.37 11.39 -11.32
N PHE A 83 6.30 11.26 -10.54
CA PHE A 83 5.67 12.42 -9.87
C PHE A 83 6.64 13.10 -8.90
N ILE A 84 7.32 12.34 -8.03
CA ILE A 84 8.28 12.91 -7.07
C ILE A 84 9.43 13.60 -7.81
N ARG A 85 10.02 12.93 -8.81
CA ARG A 85 11.14 13.46 -9.60
C ARG A 85 10.82 14.79 -10.27
N ARG A 86 9.61 14.93 -10.83
CA ARG A 86 9.14 16.15 -11.51
C ARG A 86 8.86 17.31 -10.55
N HIS A 87 8.58 17.04 -9.27
CA HIS A 87 8.14 18.07 -8.31
C HIS A 87 9.10 18.29 -7.14
N GLN A 88 10.24 17.60 -7.09
CA GLN A 88 11.17 17.60 -5.95
C GLN A 88 11.71 18.98 -5.51
N ASN A 89 11.72 19.99 -6.39
CA ASN A 89 12.20 21.36 -6.11
C ASN A 89 11.11 22.44 -6.22
N LEU A 90 9.85 22.01 -6.32
CA LEU A 90 8.68 22.87 -6.39
C LEU A 90 8.04 23.03 -5.00
N HIS A 91 7.07 23.93 -4.90
CA HIS A 91 6.19 23.94 -3.75
C HIS A 91 5.32 22.68 -3.79
N ILE A 92 5.47 21.82 -2.78
CA ILE A 92 4.78 20.53 -2.68
C ILE A 92 4.21 20.33 -1.27
N LEU A 93 3.01 19.79 -1.18
CA LEU A 93 2.36 19.43 0.08
C LEU A 93 2.42 17.91 0.28
N PHE A 94 3.16 17.47 1.30
CA PHE A 94 3.17 16.07 1.73
C PHE A 94 2.08 15.85 2.78
N LEU A 95 0.91 15.39 2.34
CA LEU A 95 -0.25 15.15 3.21
C LEU A 95 -0.29 13.71 3.71
N GLU A 96 -0.22 13.53 5.03
CA GLU A 96 -0.34 12.22 5.68
C GLU A 96 -1.68 12.10 6.40
N LEU A 97 -2.48 11.11 6.03
CA LEU A 97 -3.78 10.82 6.63
C LEU A 97 -3.77 9.40 7.18
N GLY A 98 -3.99 9.22 8.47
CA GLY A 98 -4.02 7.89 9.10
C GLY A 98 -2.67 7.15 9.16
N VAL A 99 -1.55 7.84 8.96
CA VAL A 99 -0.21 7.21 8.92
C VAL A 99 0.37 7.02 10.33
N GLY A 100 0.30 5.79 10.83
CA GLY A 100 0.87 5.35 12.10
C GLY A 100 2.38 5.03 12.06
N THR A 101 2.86 4.25 13.02
CA THR A 101 4.28 3.86 13.17
C THR A 101 4.55 2.38 12.90
N ASN A 102 3.55 1.62 12.44
CA ASN A 102 3.71 0.18 12.17
C ASN A 102 4.63 -0.09 10.98
N THR A 103 4.52 0.72 9.92
CA THR A 103 5.31 0.58 8.68
C THR A 103 5.88 1.95 8.24
N PRO A 104 6.74 2.57 9.05
CA PRO A 104 7.15 3.96 8.86
C PRO A 104 7.97 4.16 7.58
N VAL A 105 8.57 3.10 7.04
CA VAL A 105 9.40 3.13 5.83
C VAL A 105 8.58 3.38 4.56
N ILE A 106 7.26 3.12 4.55
CA ILE A 106 6.43 3.25 3.34
C ILE A 106 6.06 4.72 3.03
N ILE A 107 5.65 5.49 4.04
CA ILE A 107 5.16 6.88 3.85
C ILE A 107 5.89 7.87 4.77
N LYS A 108 5.90 7.58 6.08
CA LYS A 108 6.34 8.55 7.12
C LYS A 108 7.79 8.99 6.94
N ASN A 109 8.72 8.04 6.87
CA ASN A 109 10.15 8.31 6.76
C ASN A 109 10.49 8.96 5.41
N PRO A 110 10.00 8.47 4.25
CA PRO A 110 10.18 9.15 2.97
C PRO A 110 9.69 10.59 2.97
N PHE A 111 8.48 10.86 3.47
CA PHE A 111 7.93 12.21 3.49
C PHE A 111 8.71 13.14 4.41
N TRP A 112 9.22 12.65 5.56
CA TRP A 112 10.13 13.44 6.40
C TRP A 112 11.42 13.79 5.66
N ARG A 113 12.06 12.81 5.02
CA ARG A 113 13.29 13.03 4.25
C ARG A 113 13.07 14.02 3.11
N MET A 114 12.02 13.85 2.32
CA MET A 114 11.73 14.74 1.19
C MET A 114 11.38 16.17 1.65
N THR A 115 10.66 16.32 2.76
CA THR A 115 10.37 17.64 3.32
C THR A 115 11.63 18.32 3.86
N SER A 116 12.54 17.56 4.49
CA SER A 116 13.79 18.15 4.99
C SER A 116 14.77 18.53 3.87
N GLN A 117 14.68 17.84 2.72
CA GLN A 117 15.53 18.10 1.55
C GLN A 117 15.01 19.23 0.65
N ASN A 118 13.72 19.56 0.70
CA ASN A 118 13.12 20.64 -0.10
C ASN A 118 12.60 21.77 0.81
N PRO A 119 13.31 22.93 0.89
CA PRO A 119 12.88 24.07 1.71
C PRO A 119 11.51 24.67 1.34
N LYS A 120 11.00 24.39 0.13
CA LYS A 120 9.69 24.84 -0.35
C LYS A 120 8.57 23.85 -0.03
N ALA A 121 8.90 22.66 0.47
CA ALA A 121 7.93 21.64 0.82
C ALA A 121 7.22 21.98 2.12
N VAL A 122 5.94 21.64 2.18
CA VAL A 122 5.11 21.76 3.37
C VAL A 122 4.68 20.36 3.79
N LYS A 123 4.90 20.02 5.05
CA LYS A 123 4.32 18.84 5.69
C LYS A 123 3.63 19.27 6.98
N PRO A 124 2.30 19.20 7.07
CA PRO A 124 1.58 19.50 8.30
C PRO A 124 2.04 18.54 9.40
N ARG A 125 2.65 19.07 10.46
CA ARG A 125 3.13 18.29 11.60
C ARG A 125 2.08 18.36 12.71
N LYS A 126 1.09 17.44 12.72
CA LYS A 126 0.24 17.18 13.91
C LYS A 126 -0.55 15.87 13.78
N MET A 127 -0.46 15.04 14.83
CA MET A 127 -1.08 13.71 14.98
C MET A 127 -2.60 13.83 15.16
N LEU A 128 -3.39 12.98 14.48
CA LEU A 128 -4.86 13.05 14.44
C LEU A 128 -5.51 12.49 15.72
N SER A 129 -6.36 13.29 16.38
CA SER A 129 -7.46 12.84 17.25
C SER A 129 -8.81 13.21 16.62
N ARG A 130 -9.94 12.67 17.10
CA ARG A 130 -11.29 12.81 16.48
C ARG A 130 -11.74 14.26 16.21
N SER A 131 -11.23 15.27 16.92
CA SER A 131 -11.57 16.69 16.72
C SER A 131 -10.95 17.32 15.44
N TYR A 132 -10.17 16.56 14.68
CA TYR A 132 -9.23 17.11 13.70
C TYR A 132 -9.80 17.35 12.30
N CYS A 133 -10.91 16.71 11.88
CA CYS A 133 -11.42 16.85 10.51
C CYS A 133 -11.74 18.31 10.12
N ARG A 134 -12.21 19.12 11.09
CA ARG A 134 -12.51 20.55 10.93
C ARG A 134 -11.26 21.45 10.98
N ILE A 135 -10.24 21.06 11.74
CA ILE A 135 -8.99 21.82 11.91
C ILE A 135 -8.00 21.51 10.78
N LEU A 136 -7.98 20.28 10.29
CA LEU A 136 -7.20 19.85 9.13
C LEU A 136 -7.58 20.64 7.89
N THR A 137 -8.88 20.77 7.61
CA THR A 137 -9.37 21.59 6.50
C THR A 137 -8.95 23.05 6.65
N GLN A 138 -9.02 23.61 7.86
CA GLN A 138 -8.59 25.00 8.08
C GLN A 138 -7.06 25.20 7.97
N ASN A 139 -6.26 24.26 8.47
CA ASN A 139 -4.80 24.35 8.41
C ASN A 139 -4.26 24.05 7.01
N ILE A 140 -4.87 23.12 6.28
CA ILE A 140 -4.59 22.91 4.85
C ILE A 140 -4.98 24.18 4.09
N LYS A 141 -6.19 24.73 4.28
CA LYS A 141 -6.58 26.00 3.65
C LYS A 141 -5.57 27.12 3.94
N ARG A 142 -5.16 27.30 5.19
CA ARG A 142 -4.15 28.31 5.58
C ARG A 142 -2.78 28.05 4.95
N ALA A 143 -2.31 26.80 4.94
CA ALA A 143 -1.03 26.43 4.34
C ALA A 143 -1.05 26.61 2.81
N VAL A 144 -2.16 26.23 2.16
CA VAL A 144 -2.39 26.44 0.73
C VAL A 144 -2.43 27.93 0.41
N ILE A 145 -3.21 28.73 1.14
CA ILE A 145 -3.26 30.20 0.94
C ILE A 145 -1.89 30.84 1.15
N ARG A 146 -1.15 30.43 2.18
CA ARG A 146 0.15 31.04 2.53
C ARG A 146 1.26 30.68 1.55
N HIS A 147 1.31 29.44 1.08
CA HIS A 147 2.42 28.92 0.28
C HIS A 147 2.09 28.79 -1.21
N PHE A 148 0.81 28.88 -1.60
CA PHE A 148 0.32 28.80 -2.97
C PHE A 148 -0.72 29.91 -3.26
N PRO A 149 -0.35 31.19 -3.14
CA PRO A 149 -1.31 32.31 -3.20
C PRO A 149 -1.96 32.53 -4.58
N GLN A 150 -1.42 31.91 -5.65
CA GLN A 150 -1.97 32.04 -7.00
C GLN A 150 -3.13 31.08 -7.30
N ASN A 151 -3.38 30.09 -6.43
CA ASN A 151 -4.48 29.15 -6.59
C ASN A 151 -5.74 29.73 -5.92
N ARG A 152 -6.50 30.54 -6.67
CA ARG A 152 -7.85 30.96 -6.26
C ARG A 152 -8.80 29.76 -6.44
N TRP A 153 -9.40 29.30 -5.34
CA TRP A 153 -10.48 28.30 -5.30
C TRP A 153 -11.81 29.01 -5.18
#